data_AF-A0A7Y0H6Z7-F1
#
_entry.id   AF-A0A7Y0H6Z7-F1
#
_cell.length_a   1.000
_cell.length_b   1.000
_cell.length_c   1.000
_cell.angle_alpha   90.00
_cell.angle_beta   90.00
_cell.angle_gamma   90.00
#
_symmetry.space_group_name_H-M   'P 1'
#
loop_
_entity.id
_entity.type
_entity.pdbx_description
1 polymer ?
#
loop_
_entity_poly.entity_id
_entity_poly.type
_entity_poly.pdbx_seq_one_letter_code
_entity_poly.pdbx_strand_id
1 'polypeptide(L)'
;MTSMNGRSARRTWAFGAAAAFFVSLAVPFLALFSAAPADAVTAGVGTNVPRYALHPVTAAPSVSVPKALAAAVGPTPHGPYTKVADECATCHRTHTGQNKNLLKSASPQSNLCFTCHDGTGANTNVKAQYTDPAVPANNATTRVIYRHDAVVTTSHRSAGLNEFGGVSNRHSECGDCHNPHQANATNSTPGATGATASGRLAGVSGVSVVNGATPGSTPTYTFLDGKTPATSITREYQLCFKCHSGFTTLDPNAGFGSSRFRLDKAVEFNPNNLSHHAVEAPGKNTTTAMGLSLSGASIYRQWTFVIGDTIRCSNCHASSTKYNQTTPPPASGDLPVHTSQVAGILLAPYRNRILKPVGEAYSAAEFKLCFMCHATAPFSGSSTATNWSKHYGHTNTRNGTNTGGSDIDNPLANGGNAICAECHFRIHSTTYKDGTQTIPGNRLVNFSPNVTGARTWAGGNSCSLICHGKSH
;
A
#
# COMPACT_ATOMS: atom_id res chain seq x y z
N MET A 1 70.90 38.00 -43.31
CA MET A 1 70.59 36.74 -44.01
C MET A 1 69.37 36.14 -43.32
N THR A 2 68.14 36.51 -43.73
CA THR A 2 67.26 35.76 -44.67
C THR A 2 66.96 34.33 -44.18
N SER A 3 65.73 33.79 -44.17
CA SER A 3 64.41 34.25 -44.62
C SER A 3 63.35 33.24 -44.14
N MET A 4 62.13 33.75 -44.05
CA MET A 4 60.80 33.16 -43.84
C MET A 4 60.40 31.93 -44.69
N ASN A 5 59.24 31.39 -44.27
CA ASN A 5 58.20 30.58 -44.97
C ASN A 5 58.26 29.07 -44.71
N GLY A 6 57.18 28.36 -44.40
CA GLY A 6 55.76 28.66 -44.42
C GLY A 6 55.00 27.40 -44.87
N ARG A 7 53.76 27.25 -44.35
CA ARG A 7 52.65 26.41 -44.82
C ARG A 7 52.47 24.99 -44.28
N SER A 8 51.23 24.84 -43.81
CA SER A 8 50.47 23.63 -43.52
C SER A 8 50.43 22.65 -44.69
N ALA A 9 50.57 21.36 -44.38
CA ALA A 9 50.13 20.28 -45.23
C ALA A 9 49.19 19.36 -44.43
N ARG A 10 47.89 19.43 -44.75
CA ARG A 10 46.90 18.39 -44.47
C ARG A 10 47.15 17.24 -45.45
N ARG A 11 47.20 15.99 -44.96
CA ARG A 11 46.84 14.75 -45.69
C ARG A 11 46.68 13.62 -44.67
N THR A 12 45.43 13.29 -44.34
CA THR A 12 44.67 12.12 -44.84
C THR A 12 45.20 10.79 -44.31
N TRP A 13 44.50 10.26 -43.30
CA TRP A 13 44.39 8.83 -43.06
C TRP A 13 42.91 8.48 -42.91
N ALA A 14 42.55 7.39 -43.57
CA ALA A 14 41.22 6.98 -43.96
C ALA A 14 40.41 6.38 -42.79
N PHE A 15 39.13 6.76 -42.71
CA PHE A 15 38.10 5.95 -42.04
C PHE A 15 37.26 5.27 -43.13
N GLY A 16 37.25 3.94 -43.08
CA GLY A 16 36.52 3.09 -44.01
C GLY A 16 35.02 3.28 -43.88
N ALA A 17 34.38 3.65 -44.99
CA ALA A 17 32.94 3.63 -45.13
C ALA A 17 32.47 2.19 -45.40
N ALA A 18 31.69 1.63 -44.47
CA ALA A 18 30.91 0.43 -44.74
C ALA A 18 29.65 0.83 -45.52
N ALA A 19 29.69 0.59 -46.83
CA ALA A 19 28.55 0.73 -47.71
C ALA A 19 27.54 -0.40 -47.44
N ALA A 20 26.35 -0.04 -46.97
CA ALA A 20 25.20 -0.95 -47.02
C ALA A 20 24.66 -0.97 -48.44
N PHE A 21 24.82 -2.11 -49.11
CA PHE A 21 24.24 -2.41 -50.41
C PHE A 21 22.70 -2.42 -50.31
N PHE A 22 22.05 -1.44 -50.93
CA PHE A 22 20.63 -1.54 -51.29
C PHE A 22 20.52 -2.35 -52.59
N VAL A 23 20.21 -3.63 -52.47
CA VAL A 23 19.72 -4.44 -53.59
C VAL A 23 18.21 -4.23 -53.68
N SER A 24 17.83 -3.49 -54.72
CA SER A 24 16.44 -3.28 -55.13
C SER A 24 15.93 -4.56 -55.80
N LEU A 25 15.09 -5.32 -55.10
CA LEU A 25 14.28 -6.40 -55.65
C LEU A 25 12.83 -5.92 -55.69
N ALA A 26 12.41 -5.52 -56.89
CA ALA A 26 11.03 -5.23 -57.23
C ALA A 26 10.31 -6.52 -57.61
N VAL A 27 9.33 -6.95 -56.80
CA VAL A 27 8.18 -7.77 -57.21
C VAL A 27 7.05 -7.60 -56.17
N PRO A 28 5.77 -7.78 -56.53
CA PRO A 28 4.73 -6.79 -56.33
C PRO A 28 3.95 -7.05 -55.04
N PHE A 29 3.58 -5.99 -54.33
CA PHE A 29 2.51 -6.07 -53.33
C PHE A 29 1.18 -6.27 -54.07
N LEU A 30 0.73 -7.52 -54.16
CA LEU A 30 -0.62 -7.87 -54.51
C LEU A 30 -1.53 -7.47 -53.33
N ALA A 31 -1.97 -6.21 -53.33
CA ALA A 31 -3.03 -5.76 -52.46
C ALA A 31 -4.34 -6.37 -52.97
N LEU A 32 -4.74 -7.51 -52.39
CA LEU A 32 -6.11 -8.01 -52.46
C LEU A 32 -6.98 -7.08 -51.59
N PHE A 33 -7.31 -5.91 -52.14
CA PHE A 33 -8.54 -5.21 -51.77
C PHE A 33 -9.71 -6.02 -52.33
N SER A 34 -10.18 -7.00 -51.57
CA SER A 34 -11.57 -7.43 -51.71
C SER A 34 -12.42 -6.40 -50.98
N ALA A 35 -12.94 -5.45 -51.74
CA ALA A 35 -14.09 -4.67 -51.34
C ALA A 35 -15.27 -5.65 -51.17
N ALA A 36 -15.45 -6.15 -49.94
CA ALA A 36 -16.71 -6.72 -49.54
C ALA A 36 -17.76 -5.59 -49.63
N PRO A 37 -18.88 -5.81 -50.32
CA PRO A 37 -19.88 -4.77 -50.48
C PRO A 37 -20.36 -4.35 -49.10
N ALA A 38 -20.57 -3.03 -48.94
CA ALA A 38 -21.40 -2.55 -47.87
C ALA A 38 -22.72 -3.31 -47.95
N ASP A 39 -23.03 -4.10 -46.92
CA ASP A 39 -24.40 -4.53 -46.67
C ASP A 39 -25.19 -3.25 -46.39
N ALA A 40 -25.65 -2.63 -47.47
CA ALA A 40 -26.86 -1.87 -47.48
C ALA A 40 -27.94 -2.84 -47.02
N VAL A 41 -28.24 -2.82 -45.72
CA VAL A 41 -29.59 -3.14 -45.27
C VAL A 41 -30.47 -2.10 -45.93
N THR A 42 -30.95 -2.42 -47.13
CA THR A 42 -32.09 -1.78 -47.76
C THR A 42 -33.22 -1.99 -46.75
N ALA A 43 -33.44 -0.99 -45.90
CA ALA A 43 -34.71 -0.86 -45.23
C ALA A 43 -35.75 -0.73 -46.34
N GLY A 44 -36.35 -1.85 -46.71
CA GLY A 44 -37.62 -1.83 -47.39
C GLY A 44 -38.52 -0.95 -46.53
N VAL A 45 -38.94 0.17 -47.09
CA VAL A 45 -39.97 1.03 -46.52
C VAL A 45 -41.27 0.23 -46.62
N GLY A 46 -41.40 -0.76 -45.74
CA GLY A 46 -42.66 -1.35 -45.35
C GLY A 46 -43.32 -0.34 -44.43
N THR A 47 -44.30 0.36 -44.97
CA THR A 47 -45.16 1.29 -44.26
C THR A 47 -45.94 0.57 -43.17
N ASN A 48 -45.34 0.37 -41.99
CA ASN A 48 -46.05 0.00 -40.77
C ASN A 48 -45.34 0.67 -39.58
N VAL A 49 -45.45 1.99 -39.54
CA VAL A 49 -45.22 2.77 -38.31
C VAL A 49 -46.41 2.47 -37.39
N PRO A 50 -46.24 1.88 -36.19
CA PRO A 50 -47.26 2.00 -35.17
C PRO A 50 -47.32 3.49 -34.80
N ARG A 51 -48.29 4.20 -35.39
CA ARG A 51 -48.67 5.55 -34.99
C ARG A 51 -49.23 5.44 -33.59
N TYR A 52 -48.39 5.59 -32.57
CA TYR A 52 -48.90 5.97 -31.26
C TYR A 52 -49.50 7.36 -31.42
N ALA A 53 -50.82 7.45 -31.30
CA ALA A 53 -51.53 8.70 -31.27
C ALA A 53 -50.96 9.53 -30.13
N LEU A 54 -50.37 10.68 -30.45
CA LEU A 54 -50.14 11.73 -29.47
C LEU A 54 -51.53 12.22 -29.05
N HIS A 55 -52.02 11.71 -27.92
CA HIS A 55 -53.19 12.29 -27.29
C HIS A 55 -52.85 13.74 -26.91
N PRO A 56 -53.68 14.73 -27.28
CA PRO A 56 -53.49 16.09 -26.82
C PRO A 56 -53.54 16.09 -25.30
N VAL A 57 -52.51 16.67 -24.68
CA VAL A 57 -52.44 16.87 -23.23
C VAL A 57 -53.51 17.88 -22.87
N THR A 58 -54.71 17.41 -22.57
CA THR A 58 -55.66 18.18 -21.77
C THR A 58 -55.03 18.37 -20.40
N ALA A 59 -55.16 19.60 -19.87
CA ALA A 59 -54.53 20.05 -18.64
C ALA A 59 -54.49 18.94 -17.58
N ALA A 60 -53.27 18.60 -17.15
CA ALA A 60 -53.07 17.61 -16.12
C ALA A 60 -53.91 17.99 -14.88
N PRO A 61 -54.74 17.09 -14.33
CA PRO A 61 -55.26 17.31 -13.00
C PRO A 61 -54.06 17.50 -12.08
N SER A 62 -54.12 18.49 -11.19
CA SER A 62 -53.12 18.72 -10.15
C SER A 62 -53.06 17.48 -9.26
N VAL A 63 -52.24 16.51 -9.66
CA VAL A 63 -51.85 15.38 -8.81
C VAL A 63 -51.06 16.02 -7.69
N SER A 64 -51.68 16.10 -6.52
CA SER A 64 -51.01 16.37 -5.27
C SER A 64 -49.76 15.48 -5.23
N VAL A 65 -48.58 16.08 -5.36
CA VAL A 65 -47.30 15.39 -5.19
C VAL A 65 -47.41 14.67 -3.85
N PRO A 66 -47.44 13.33 -3.82
CA PRO A 66 -47.39 12.63 -2.56
C PRO A 66 -46.12 13.12 -1.88
N LYS A 67 -46.29 13.74 -0.71
CA LYS A 67 -45.23 14.03 0.24
C LYS A 67 -44.28 12.84 0.19
N ALA A 68 -43.04 13.07 -0.24
CA ALA A 68 -42.05 12.04 -0.53
C ALA A 68 -42.27 10.87 0.42
N LEU A 69 -42.82 9.77 -0.10
CA LEU A 69 -42.86 8.53 0.67
C LEU A 69 -41.38 8.30 0.97
N ALA A 70 -41.00 8.49 2.23
CA ALA A 70 -39.72 8.05 2.71
C ALA A 70 -39.65 6.60 2.25
N ALA A 71 -38.78 6.32 1.28
CA ALA A 71 -38.51 4.95 0.86
C ALA A 71 -38.34 4.17 2.16
N ALA A 72 -39.09 3.09 2.33
CA ALA A 72 -38.97 2.25 3.52
C ALA A 72 -37.48 1.91 3.64
N VAL A 73 -36.80 2.56 4.57
CA VAL A 73 -35.37 2.41 4.75
C VAL A 73 -35.23 1.00 5.29
N GLY A 74 -34.84 0.05 4.43
CA GLY A 74 -34.35 -1.23 4.90
C GLY A 74 -33.35 -1.01 6.03
N PRO A 75 -33.12 -1.98 6.92
CA PRO A 75 -32.33 -1.77 8.15
C PRO A 75 -30.88 -1.29 7.89
N THR A 76 -30.41 -1.35 6.65
CA THR A 76 -29.10 -0.87 6.21
C THR A 76 -29.17 -0.29 4.79
N PRO A 77 -28.52 0.88 4.53
CA PRO A 77 -28.32 1.42 3.18
C PRO A 77 -27.18 0.71 2.41
N HIS A 78 -26.51 -0.27 3.03
CA HIS A 78 -25.63 -1.23 2.35
C HIS A 78 -26.32 -2.59 2.15
N GLY A 79 -26.05 -3.20 0.99
CA GLY A 79 -26.63 -4.47 0.57
C GLY A 79 -26.13 -5.71 1.33
N PRO A 80 -26.41 -6.92 0.83
CA PRO A 80 -26.87 -7.22 -0.53
C PRO A 80 -28.36 -6.96 -0.75
N TYR A 81 -28.69 -6.33 -1.87
CA TYR A 81 -30.07 -6.08 -2.31
C TYR A 81 -30.47 -7.00 -3.46
N THR A 82 -31.77 -7.20 -3.65
CA THR A 82 -32.29 -7.72 -4.92
C THR A 82 -32.18 -6.63 -5.99
N LYS A 83 -32.14 -7.01 -7.27
CA LYS A 83 -31.94 -6.08 -8.40
C LYS A 83 -33.09 -5.07 -8.62
N VAL A 84 -34.18 -5.20 -7.88
CA VAL A 84 -35.41 -4.40 -8.01
C VAL A 84 -35.74 -3.62 -6.73
N ALA A 85 -34.79 -3.55 -5.80
CA ALA A 85 -34.94 -2.88 -4.51
C ALA A 85 -34.97 -1.35 -4.68
N ASP A 86 -35.95 -0.67 -4.07
CA ASP A 86 -36.05 0.80 -4.06
C ASP A 86 -34.83 1.43 -3.36
N GLU A 87 -34.17 0.69 -2.47
CA GLU A 87 -32.94 1.06 -1.77
C GLU A 87 -31.79 1.40 -2.72
N CYS A 88 -31.80 0.90 -3.96
CA CYS A 88 -30.85 1.30 -5.00
C CYS A 88 -30.88 2.82 -5.24
N ALA A 89 -32.06 3.43 -5.10
CA ALA A 89 -32.24 4.87 -5.23
C ALA A 89 -31.56 5.66 -4.09
N THR A 90 -31.10 5.02 -3.02
CA THR A 90 -30.28 5.72 -1.99
C THR A 90 -28.98 6.26 -2.61
N CYS A 91 -28.36 5.46 -3.49
CA CYS A 91 -27.06 5.75 -4.08
C CYS A 91 -27.13 6.15 -5.56
N HIS A 92 -28.08 5.56 -6.31
CA HIS A 92 -28.13 5.67 -7.76
C HIS A 92 -29.30 6.53 -8.27
N ARG A 93 -29.12 7.11 -9.46
CA ARG A 93 -30.16 7.77 -10.26
C ARG A 93 -30.18 7.18 -11.67
N THR A 94 -31.11 6.26 -11.93
CA THR A 94 -31.07 5.38 -13.11
C THR A 94 -31.29 6.09 -14.44
N HIS A 95 -32.33 6.92 -14.56
CA HIS A 95 -32.68 7.54 -15.86
C HIS A 95 -32.05 8.91 -16.12
N THR A 96 -31.60 9.59 -15.07
CA THR A 96 -31.11 10.98 -15.13
C THR A 96 -29.81 11.16 -14.32
N GLY A 97 -29.10 10.05 -14.07
CA GLY A 97 -27.79 10.07 -13.45
C GLY A 97 -26.75 10.63 -14.42
N GLN A 98 -26.09 11.72 -14.01
CA GLN A 98 -25.04 12.36 -14.80
C GLN A 98 -23.63 11.92 -14.38
N ASN A 99 -23.51 11.31 -13.19
CA ASN A 99 -22.25 10.87 -12.65
C ASN A 99 -21.93 9.43 -13.09
N LYS A 100 -20.65 9.08 -13.03
CA LYS A 100 -20.18 7.71 -13.30
C LYS A 100 -20.91 6.70 -12.39
N ASN A 101 -21.17 5.51 -12.92
CA ASN A 101 -21.95 4.46 -12.25
C ASN A 101 -23.35 4.91 -11.80
N LEU A 102 -23.89 5.97 -12.42
CA LEU A 102 -25.19 6.55 -12.10
C LEU A 102 -25.33 7.02 -10.65
N LEU A 103 -24.23 7.37 -9.98
CA LEU A 103 -24.28 7.84 -8.59
C LEU A 103 -25.01 9.18 -8.48
N LYS A 104 -25.73 9.39 -7.37
CA LYS A 104 -26.44 10.65 -7.09
C LYS A 104 -25.50 11.82 -6.80
N SER A 105 -24.35 11.55 -6.21
CA SER A 105 -23.32 12.57 -5.93
C SER A 105 -22.19 12.50 -6.95
N ALA A 106 -21.65 13.66 -7.31
CA ALA A 106 -20.46 13.75 -8.14
C ALA A 106 -19.20 13.32 -7.39
N SER A 107 -18.16 12.95 -8.14
CA SER A 107 -16.82 12.66 -7.61
C SER A 107 -16.29 13.84 -6.76
N PRO A 108 -15.54 13.60 -5.66
CA PRO A 108 -15.10 12.29 -5.16
C PRO A 108 -16.25 11.42 -4.63
N GLN A 109 -16.10 10.10 -4.71
CA GLN A 109 -17.11 9.15 -4.22
C GLN A 109 -17.48 9.38 -2.74
N SER A 110 -16.55 9.89 -1.94
CA SER A 110 -16.79 10.26 -0.54
C SER A 110 -17.91 11.27 -0.36
N ASN A 111 -18.23 12.12 -1.35
CA ASN A 111 -19.41 12.99 -1.31
C ASN A 111 -20.71 12.20 -1.12
N LEU A 112 -20.82 11.01 -1.72
CA LEU A 112 -21.96 10.13 -1.52
C LEU A 112 -21.89 9.46 -0.15
N CYS A 113 -20.75 8.83 0.18
CA CYS A 113 -20.61 8.05 1.41
C CYS A 113 -20.78 8.90 2.67
N PHE A 114 -20.31 10.14 2.66
CA PHE A 114 -20.44 11.08 3.78
C PHE A 114 -21.85 11.63 3.99
N THR A 115 -22.81 11.36 3.10
CA THR A 115 -24.23 11.68 3.38
C THR A 115 -24.78 10.87 4.57
N CYS A 116 -24.17 9.72 4.87
CA CYS A 116 -24.51 8.89 6.03
C CYS A 116 -23.35 8.80 7.03
N HIS A 117 -22.11 8.77 6.54
CA HIS A 117 -20.91 8.59 7.37
C HIS A 117 -20.30 9.90 7.91
N ASP A 118 -21.11 10.95 8.10
CA ASP A 118 -20.73 12.21 8.74
C ASP A 118 -21.01 12.27 10.25
N GLY A 119 -21.55 11.18 10.81
CA GLY A 119 -21.95 11.07 12.21
C GLY A 119 -23.43 11.31 12.46
N THR A 120 -24.25 11.53 11.42
CA THR A 120 -25.69 11.75 11.57
C THR A 120 -26.55 10.57 11.10
N GLY A 121 -26.08 9.76 10.15
CA GLY A 121 -26.86 8.67 9.55
C GLY A 121 -26.37 7.25 9.87
N ALA A 122 -25.06 7.04 9.96
CA ALA A 122 -24.46 5.73 10.20
C ALA A 122 -23.80 5.63 11.58
N ASN A 123 -23.63 4.40 12.08
CA ASN A 123 -22.90 4.12 13.33
C ASN A 123 -21.42 4.53 13.29
N THR A 124 -20.87 4.80 12.10
CA THR A 124 -19.49 5.24 11.91
C THR A 124 -19.43 6.65 11.34
N ASN A 125 -18.71 7.54 12.03
CA ASN A 125 -18.37 8.86 11.54
C ASN A 125 -16.99 8.82 10.84
N VAL A 126 -17.00 8.42 9.57
CA VAL A 126 -15.76 8.34 8.77
C VAL A 126 -15.31 9.72 8.33
N LYS A 127 -16.24 10.65 8.07
CA LYS A 127 -15.91 12.03 7.68
C LYS A 127 -15.03 12.72 8.73
N ALA A 128 -15.35 12.52 10.02
CA ALA A 128 -14.56 13.06 11.12
C ALA A 128 -13.08 12.63 11.06
N GLN A 129 -12.76 11.43 10.56
CA GLN A 129 -11.37 10.97 10.42
C GLN A 129 -10.60 11.77 9.34
N TYR A 130 -11.29 12.21 8.29
CA TYR A 130 -10.71 13.01 7.20
C TYR A 130 -10.64 14.50 7.55
N THR A 131 -11.53 14.98 8.42
CA THR A 131 -11.56 16.37 8.89
C THR A 131 -10.89 16.59 10.24
N ASP A 132 -10.30 15.54 10.84
CA ASP A 132 -9.57 15.66 12.11
C ASP A 132 -8.37 16.60 11.92
N PRO A 133 -8.34 17.77 12.61
CA PRO A 133 -7.25 18.74 12.47
C PRO A 133 -5.91 18.20 12.98
N ALA A 134 -5.91 17.15 13.82
CA ALA A 134 -4.69 16.51 14.29
C ALA A 134 -4.08 15.53 13.27
N VAL A 135 -4.79 15.20 12.19
CA VAL A 135 -4.23 14.42 11.07
C VAL A 135 -3.59 15.38 10.07
N PRO A 136 -2.25 15.38 9.89
CA PRO A 136 -1.61 16.26 8.93
C PRO A 136 -1.97 15.93 7.47
N ALA A 137 -1.75 16.88 6.56
CA ALA A 137 -1.88 16.62 5.13
C ALA A 137 -0.77 15.66 4.64
N ASN A 138 -1.08 14.88 3.62
CA ASN A 138 -0.06 14.11 2.91
C ASN A 138 0.98 15.04 2.29
N ASN A 139 2.25 14.67 2.36
CA ASN A 139 3.33 15.38 1.70
C ASN A 139 3.95 14.49 0.62
N ALA A 140 3.62 14.77 -0.64
CA ALA A 140 4.12 14.02 -1.79
C ALA A 140 5.65 14.18 -1.95
N THR A 141 6.18 15.38 -1.72
CA THR A 141 7.60 15.71 -1.84
C THR A 141 8.47 14.93 -0.86
N THR A 142 8.04 14.80 0.39
CA THR A 142 8.78 14.05 1.42
C THR A 142 8.35 12.59 1.54
N ARG A 143 7.32 12.18 0.77
CA ARG A 143 6.67 10.85 0.83
C ARG A 143 6.12 10.51 2.21
N VAL A 144 5.66 11.50 2.96
CA VAL A 144 5.06 11.32 4.28
C VAL A 144 3.56 11.29 4.14
N ILE A 145 2.96 10.14 4.43
CA ILE A 145 1.54 9.85 4.20
C ILE A 145 0.84 9.65 5.53
N TYR A 146 -0.27 10.35 5.75
CA TYR A 146 -1.12 10.26 6.94
C TYR A 146 -2.51 9.71 6.60
N ARG A 147 -2.87 9.65 5.32
CA ARG A 147 -4.17 9.16 4.86
C ARG A 147 -4.12 8.49 3.49
N HIS A 148 -4.98 7.50 3.28
CA HIS A 148 -5.45 7.13 1.95
C HIS A 148 -6.45 8.20 1.51
N ASP A 149 -6.09 8.98 0.50
CA ASP A 149 -6.84 10.18 0.12
C ASP A 149 -8.07 9.80 -0.73
N ALA A 150 -9.20 9.64 -0.06
CA ALA A 150 -10.50 9.30 -0.66
C ALA A 150 -11.41 10.52 -0.86
N VAL A 151 -10.89 11.73 -0.61
CA VAL A 151 -11.64 12.98 -0.71
C VAL A 151 -11.18 13.85 -1.89
N VAL A 152 -10.20 13.38 -2.65
CA VAL A 152 -9.78 14.00 -3.91
C VAL A 152 -10.58 13.46 -5.08
N THR A 153 -10.95 14.34 -6.00
CA THR A 153 -11.63 13.97 -7.23
C THR A 153 -10.73 13.05 -8.06
N THR A 154 -11.18 11.84 -8.36
CA THR A 154 -10.48 10.95 -9.29
C THR A 154 -11.40 10.49 -10.41
N SER A 155 -10.79 10.04 -11.51
CA SER A 155 -11.51 9.55 -12.68
C SER A 155 -11.56 8.02 -12.69
N HIS A 156 -12.27 7.40 -11.75
CA HIS A 156 -12.54 5.95 -11.78
C HIS A 156 -13.15 5.56 -13.12
N ARG A 157 -12.57 4.62 -13.89
CA ARG A 157 -13.15 4.22 -15.19
C ARG A 157 -14.02 2.98 -15.06
N SER A 158 -13.71 2.06 -14.14
CA SER A 158 -14.56 0.92 -13.76
C SER A 158 -13.82 -0.02 -12.80
N ALA A 159 -14.47 -0.46 -11.71
CA ALA A 159 -13.94 -1.50 -10.79
C ALA A 159 -13.75 -2.89 -11.45
N GLY A 160 -14.31 -3.09 -12.65
CA GLY A 160 -14.28 -4.36 -13.38
C GLY A 160 -13.23 -4.44 -14.49
N LEU A 161 -12.52 -3.36 -14.81
CA LEU A 161 -11.34 -3.40 -15.66
C LEU A 161 -10.11 -3.45 -14.77
N ASN A 162 -9.04 -4.08 -15.25
CA ASN A 162 -7.72 -4.01 -14.62
C ASN A 162 -7.12 -2.59 -14.79
N GLU A 163 -7.83 -1.56 -14.32
CA GLU A 163 -7.45 -0.14 -14.46
C GLU A 163 -6.20 0.22 -13.66
N PHE A 164 -5.76 -0.71 -12.80
CA PHE A 164 -4.55 -0.65 -12.00
C PHE A 164 -3.36 -1.36 -12.67
N GLY A 165 -3.61 -2.46 -13.38
CA GLY A 165 -2.56 -3.39 -13.80
C GLY A 165 -1.59 -2.78 -14.79
N GLY A 166 -0.30 -2.83 -14.44
CA GLY A 166 0.79 -2.33 -15.29
C GLY A 166 0.75 -0.82 -15.57
N VAL A 167 -0.08 -0.04 -14.86
CA VAL A 167 -0.20 1.42 -15.03
C VAL A 167 0.02 2.17 -13.73
N SER A 168 0.48 3.43 -13.82
CA SER A 168 0.61 4.35 -12.69
C SER A 168 -0.68 5.15 -12.49
N ASN A 169 -1.79 4.47 -12.18
CA ASN A 169 -3.11 5.07 -11.93
C ASN A 169 -3.65 4.67 -10.55
N ARG A 170 -2.80 4.68 -9.52
CA ARG A 170 -3.19 4.35 -8.15
C ARG A 170 -4.05 5.48 -7.57
N HIS A 171 -5.31 5.20 -7.32
CA HIS A 171 -6.20 6.04 -6.51
C HIS A 171 -6.76 5.23 -5.34
N SER A 172 -7.35 5.93 -4.37
CA SER A 172 -7.96 5.35 -3.19
C SER A 172 -9.30 6.03 -2.91
N GLU A 173 -10.34 5.70 -3.66
CA GLU A 173 -11.72 6.05 -3.37
C GLU A 173 -12.34 5.05 -2.39
N CYS A 174 -13.50 5.38 -1.80
CA CYS A 174 -14.18 4.48 -0.86
C CYS A 174 -14.45 3.09 -1.48
N GLY A 175 -14.79 3.07 -2.76
CA GLY A 175 -15.13 1.91 -3.59
C GLY A 175 -13.94 1.01 -3.92
N ASP A 176 -12.72 1.53 -3.85
CA ASP A 176 -11.51 0.75 -4.09
C ASP A 176 -11.23 -0.23 -2.95
N CYS A 177 -11.77 0.05 -1.77
CA CYS A 177 -11.59 -0.73 -0.53
C CYS A 177 -12.90 -1.23 0.08
N HIS A 178 -14.06 -0.69 -0.29
CA HIS A 178 -15.38 -1.10 0.19
C HIS A 178 -16.35 -1.32 -0.96
N ASN A 179 -17.09 -2.42 -0.91
CA ASN A 179 -18.22 -2.63 -1.81
C ASN A 179 -19.52 -2.40 -1.02
N PRO A 180 -20.27 -1.29 -1.24
CA PRO A 180 -21.48 -1.00 -0.50
C PRO A 180 -22.61 -2.01 -0.74
N HIS A 181 -22.48 -2.90 -1.73
CA HIS A 181 -23.44 -3.97 -1.98
C HIS A 181 -23.12 -5.27 -1.24
N GLN A 182 -21.93 -5.41 -0.63
CA GLN A 182 -21.48 -6.66 0.02
C GLN A 182 -20.82 -6.47 1.39
N ALA A 183 -20.35 -5.27 1.70
CA ALA A 183 -19.62 -4.98 2.93
C ALA A 183 -20.48 -5.26 4.17
N ASN A 184 -19.88 -5.91 5.16
CA ASN A 184 -20.53 -6.28 6.41
C ASN A 184 -19.55 -6.23 7.59
N ALA A 185 -20.04 -6.46 8.81
CA ALA A 185 -19.27 -6.27 10.03
C ALA A 185 -18.31 -7.42 10.40
N THR A 186 -18.27 -8.51 9.61
CA THR A 186 -17.46 -9.70 9.93
C THR A 186 -15.98 -9.35 10.10
N ASN A 187 -15.42 -9.73 11.24
CA ASN A 187 -14.01 -9.53 11.55
C ASN A 187 -13.14 -10.51 10.76
N SER A 188 -11.86 -10.18 10.63
CA SER A 188 -10.88 -11.11 10.08
C SER A 188 -10.66 -12.31 11.01
N THR A 189 -9.99 -13.34 10.52
CA THR A 189 -9.50 -14.46 11.31
C THR A 189 -8.06 -14.72 10.90
N PRO A 190 -7.11 -14.92 11.85
CA PRO A 190 -5.76 -15.37 11.52
C PRO A 190 -5.80 -16.71 10.76
N GLY A 191 -4.78 -16.97 9.96
CA GLY A 191 -4.67 -18.21 9.18
C GLY A 191 -3.26 -18.49 8.70
N ALA A 192 -2.98 -19.75 8.37
CA ALA A 192 -1.64 -20.20 7.93
C ALA A 192 -1.17 -19.55 6.62
N THR A 193 -2.10 -19.02 5.82
CA THR A 193 -1.82 -18.29 4.57
C THR A 193 -2.23 -16.82 4.67
N GLY A 194 -2.03 -16.23 5.86
CA GLY A 194 -2.44 -14.87 6.19
C GLY A 194 -3.84 -14.76 6.77
N ALA A 195 -4.15 -13.60 7.32
CA ALA A 195 -5.46 -13.31 7.89
C ALA A 195 -6.53 -13.15 6.79
N THR A 196 -7.74 -13.66 7.06
CA THR A 196 -8.87 -13.52 6.14
C THR A 196 -9.24 -12.05 5.91
N ALA A 197 -9.70 -11.73 4.71
CA ALA A 197 -10.26 -10.42 4.44
C ALA A 197 -11.46 -10.17 5.37
N SER A 198 -11.50 -9.02 6.05
CA SER A 198 -12.69 -8.65 6.83
C SER A 198 -13.90 -8.55 5.91
N GLY A 199 -15.09 -8.84 6.43
CA GLY A 199 -16.36 -8.59 5.75
C GLY A 199 -16.53 -7.13 5.29
N ARG A 200 -15.81 -6.18 5.88
CA ARG A 200 -15.77 -4.77 5.44
C ARG A 200 -15.18 -4.61 4.04
N LEU A 201 -14.38 -5.59 3.61
CA LEU A 201 -13.74 -5.67 2.29
C LEU A 201 -14.43 -6.71 1.39
N ALA A 202 -15.60 -7.21 1.76
CA ALA A 202 -16.32 -8.19 0.94
C ALA A 202 -16.66 -7.59 -0.44
N GLY A 203 -16.49 -8.37 -1.50
CA GLY A 203 -16.84 -7.97 -2.87
C GLY A 203 -15.94 -6.92 -3.51
N VAL A 204 -14.80 -6.59 -2.91
CA VAL A 204 -13.84 -5.64 -3.50
C VAL A 204 -12.83 -6.35 -4.38
N SER A 205 -12.32 -5.63 -5.37
CA SER A 205 -11.25 -6.14 -6.21
C SER A 205 -9.91 -6.18 -5.46
N GLY A 206 -9.05 -7.11 -5.85
CA GLY A 206 -7.71 -7.29 -5.30
C GLY A 206 -6.82 -8.04 -6.27
N VAL A 207 -5.75 -8.62 -5.74
CA VAL A 207 -4.84 -9.48 -6.52
C VAL A 207 -4.47 -10.73 -5.75
N SER A 208 -4.51 -11.89 -6.41
CA SER A 208 -3.78 -13.06 -5.90
C SER A 208 -2.32 -12.94 -6.31
N VAL A 209 -1.44 -13.44 -5.44
CA VAL A 209 0.00 -13.41 -5.63
C VAL A 209 0.50 -14.83 -5.66
N VAL A 210 1.30 -15.15 -6.68
CA VAL A 210 2.10 -16.37 -6.73
C VAL A 210 3.55 -15.96 -6.53
N ASN A 211 4.09 -16.31 -5.37
CA ASN A 211 5.43 -15.98 -4.96
C ASN A 211 6.47 -16.88 -5.65
N GLY A 212 7.56 -16.28 -6.13
CA GLY A 212 8.70 -17.05 -6.62
C GLY A 212 9.41 -17.81 -5.50
N ALA A 213 10.09 -18.90 -5.87
CA ALA A 213 10.68 -19.84 -4.92
C ALA A 213 11.91 -19.30 -4.17
N THR A 214 12.58 -18.26 -4.68
CA THR A 214 13.79 -17.69 -4.07
C THR A 214 13.52 -16.31 -3.46
N PRO A 215 14.25 -15.93 -2.38
CA PRO A 215 14.13 -14.60 -1.80
C PRO A 215 14.31 -13.49 -2.83
N GLY A 216 13.41 -12.50 -2.85
CA GLY A 216 13.49 -11.38 -3.80
C GLY A 216 12.99 -11.66 -5.21
N SER A 217 12.52 -12.88 -5.48
CA SER A 217 11.82 -13.16 -6.74
C SER A 217 10.63 -12.24 -6.91
N THR A 218 10.51 -11.65 -8.10
CA THR A 218 9.30 -10.92 -8.53
C THR A 218 8.12 -11.90 -8.57
N PRO A 219 7.02 -11.64 -7.84
CA PRO A 219 5.81 -12.45 -7.91
C PRO A 219 5.09 -12.29 -9.23
N THR A 220 4.23 -13.25 -9.56
CA THR A 220 3.19 -13.08 -10.57
C THR A 220 1.85 -12.78 -9.91
N TYR A 221 1.01 -12.03 -10.61
CA TYR A 221 -0.26 -11.54 -10.08
C TYR A 221 -1.42 -11.98 -10.97
N THR A 222 -2.56 -12.28 -10.35
CA THR A 222 -3.83 -12.44 -11.06
C THR A 222 -4.85 -11.48 -10.44
N PHE A 223 -5.52 -10.70 -11.29
CA PHE A 223 -6.54 -9.77 -10.84
C PHE A 223 -7.76 -10.53 -10.33
N LEU A 224 -8.27 -10.09 -9.17
CA LEU A 224 -9.47 -10.59 -8.54
C LEU A 224 -10.51 -9.48 -8.63
N ASP A 225 -11.56 -9.66 -9.44
CA ASP A 225 -12.53 -8.59 -9.72
C ASP A 225 -13.63 -8.43 -8.66
N GLY A 226 -13.68 -9.30 -7.66
CA GLY A 226 -14.64 -9.25 -6.55
C GLY A 226 -16.08 -9.62 -6.92
N LYS A 227 -16.36 -10.06 -8.17
CA LYS A 227 -17.73 -10.30 -8.64
C LYS A 227 -18.29 -11.67 -8.22
N THR A 228 -17.42 -12.65 -8.05
CA THR A 228 -17.77 -14.02 -7.66
C THR A 228 -16.91 -14.47 -6.49
N PRO A 229 -17.31 -15.51 -5.73
CA PRO A 229 -16.45 -16.08 -4.68
C PRO A 229 -15.08 -16.52 -5.20
N ALA A 230 -15.01 -17.04 -6.44
CA ALA A 230 -13.76 -17.49 -7.06
C ALA A 230 -12.82 -16.34 -7.45
N THR A 231 -13.36 -15.14 -7.67
CA THR A 231 -12.62 -13.93 -8.05
C THR A 231 -12.62 -12.88 -6.95
N SER A 232 -12.96 -13.25 -5.72
CA SER A 232 -12.93 -12.37 -4.54
C SER A 232 -11.63 -12.51 -3.77
N ILE A 233 -11.24 -11.43 -3.08
CA ILE A 233 -10.18 -11.53 -2.09
C ILE A 233 -10.62 -12.44 -0.94
N THR A 234 -9.69 -13.29 -0.48
CA THR A 234 -9.88 -14.16 0.69
C THR A 234 -8.93 -13.80 1.82
N ARG A 235 -7.95 -12.93 1.57
CA ARG A 235 -6.96 -12.44 2.54
C ARG A 235 -6.86 -10.92 2.47
N GLU A 236 -6.61 -10.27 3.61
CA GLU A 236 -6.52 -8.79 3.67
C GLU A 236 -5.41 -8.26 2.75
N TYR A 237 -4.25 -8.93 2.72
CA TYR A 237 -3.10 -8.47 1.94
C TYR A 237 -3.37 -8.40 0.43
N GLN A 238 -4.33 -9.18 -0.09
CA GLN A 238 -4.66 -9.19 -1.52
C GLN A 238 -5.26 -7.86 -1.98
N LEU A 239 -5.96 -7.15 -1.10
CA LEU A 239 -6.38 -5.78 -1.35
C LEU A 239 -5.17 -4.84 -1.32
N CYS A 240 -4.34 -4.93 -0.28
CA CYS A 240 -3.18 -4.05 -0.12
C CYS A 240 -2.21 -4.16 -1.31
N PHE A 241 -1.94 -5.38 -1.78
CA PHE A 241 -1.04 -5.63 -2.89
C PHE A 241 -1.58 -5.12 -4.23
N LYS A 242 -2.92 -5.01 -4.40
CA LYS A 242 -3.50 -4.35 -5.59
C LYS A 242 -2.87 -2.98 -5.83
N CYS A 243 -2.53 -2.24 -4.78
CA CYS A 243 -1.95 -0.91 -4.90
C CYS A 243 -0.49 -0.83 -4.43
N HIS A 244 -0.02 -1.70 -3.53
CA HIS A 244 1.31 -1.60 -2.93
C HIS A 244 2.34 -2.61 -3.46
N SER A 245 1.97 -3.42 -4.46
CA SER A 245 2.90 -4.36 -5.10
C SER A 245 3.25 -3.96 -6.53
N GLY A 246 4.09 -4.77 -7.19
CA GLY A 246 4.41 -4.68 -8.61
C GLY A 246 3.27 -5.08 -9.55
N PHE A 247 2.06 -5.36 -9.05
CA PHE A 247 0.87 -5.51 -9.89
C PHE A 247 0.59 -4.26 -10.72
N THR A 248 0.89 -3.10 -10.13
CA THR A 248 0.78 -1.80 -10.78
C THR A 248 2.17 -1.21 -10.93
N THR A 249 2.29 -0.12 -11.70
CA THR A 249 3.57 0.60 -11.78
C THR A 249 3.91 1.17 -10.42
N LEU A 250 5.06 0.77 -9.85
CA LEU A 250 5.58 1.32 -8.61
C LEU A 250 6.09 2.74 -8.83
N ASP A 251 5.94 3.59 -7.83
CA ASP A 251 6.46 4.96 -7.88
C ASP A 251 7.99 4.94 -8.09
N PRO A 252 8.52 5.79 -9.00
CA PRO A 252 9.95 5.82 -9.28
C PRO A 252 10.72 6.23 -8.03
N ASN A 253 11.77 5.52 -7.68
CA ASN A 253 12.60 5.84 -6.50
C ASN A 253 13.72 6.85 -6.80
N ALA A 254 13.83 7.31 -8.05
CA ALA A 254 14.79 8.33 -8.46
C ALA A 254 14.62 9.63 -7.65
N GLY A 255 15.73 10.18 -7.17
CA GLY A 255 15.75 11.41 -6.37
C GLY A 255 15.44 11.24 -4.87
N PHE A 256 15.24 10.01 -4.40
CA PHE A 256 14.99 9.72 -2.98
C PHE A 256 16.15 8.93 -2.34
N GLY A 257 16.34 9.10 -1.03
CA GLY A 257 17.16 8.20 -0.23
C GLY A 257 16.47 6.84 -0.07
N SER A 258 17.25 5.78 0.14
CA SER A 258 16.71 4.41 0.17
C SER A 258 15.76 4.13 1.35
N SER A 259 15.80 4.97 2.38
CA SER A 259 14.85 5.09 3.50
C SER A 259 13.43 5.46 3.06
N ARG A 260 13.29 6.11 1.91
CA ARG A 260 12.02 6.61 1.35
C ARG A 260 11.58 5.84 0.10
N PHE A 261 12.23 4.72 -0.19
CA PHE A 261 11.86 3.91 -1.34
C PHE A 261 10.48 3.28 -1.17
N ARG A 262 9.68 3.37 -2.22
CA ARG A 262 8.43 2.64 -2.36
C ARG A 262 8.75 1.38 -3.14
N LEU A 263 8.76 0.26 -2.43
CA LEU A 263 9.18 -1.05 -2.93
C LEU A 263 7.98 -1.97 -3.04
N ASP A 264 8.13 -3.09 -3.75
CA ASP A 264 7.08 -4.07 -3.92
C ASP A 264 6.79 -4.79 -2.58
N LYS A 265 5.62 -4.54 -1.99
CA LYS A 265 5.26 -5.18 -0.72
C LYS A 265 5.04 -6.68 -0.86
N ALA A 266 4.62 -7.19 -2.02
CA ALA A 266 4.47 -8.64 -2.20
C ALA A 266 5.84 -9.33 -2.28
N VAL A 267 6.85 -8.69 -2.89
CA VAL A 267 8.23 -9.19 -2.82
C VAL A 267 8.74 -9.19 -1.38
N GLU A 268 8.42 -8.16 -0.59
CA GLU A 268 8.84 -8.12 0.82
C GLU A 268 8.16 -9.21 1.66
N PHE A 269 6.85 -9.40 1.52
CA PHE A 269 6.11 -10.37 2.34
C PHE A 269 6.13 -11.82 1.82
N ASN A 270 6.79 -12.07 0.69
CA ASN A 270 6.99 -13.41 0.14
C ASN A 270 7.48 -14.39 1.24
N PRO A 271 6.72 -15.45 1.55
CA PRO A 271 7.07 -16.45 2.57
C PRO A 271 8.36 -17.25 2.30
N ASN A 272 8.94 -17.17 1.11
CA ASN A 272 10.23 -17.77 0.79
C ASN A 272 11.41 -16.89 1.20
N ASN A 273 11.16 -15.65 1.62
CA ASN A 273 12.19 -14.77 2.15
C ASN A 273 12.78 -15.31 3.46
N LEU A 274 14.06 -15.01 3.70
CA LEU A 274 14.80 -15.48 4.88
C LEU A 274 14.23 -14.95 6.20
N SER A 275 13.56 -13.79 6.16
CA SER A 275 12.75 -13.27 7.25
C SER A 275 11.75 -12.26 6.72
N HIS A 276 10.56 -12.26 7.30
CA HIS A 276 9.47 -11.34 7.01
C HIS A 276 8.56 -11.22 8.23
N HIS A 277 7.78 -10.14 8.32
CA HIS A 277 6.63 -10.11 9.22
C HIS A 277 5.51 -11.03 8.67
N ALA A 278 4.68 -11.55 9.57
CA ALA A 278 3.81 -12.68 9.30
C ALA A 278 2.49 -12.31 8.58
N VAL A 279 2.56 -11.69 7.40
CA VAL A 279 1.38 -11.22 6.65
C VAL A 279 0.81 -12.30 5.72
N GLU A 280 1.63 -12.87 4.84
CA GLU A 280 1.20 -13.94 3.91
C GLU A 280 1.31 -15.34 4.53
N ALA A 281 2.17 -15.51 5.54
CA ALA A 281 2.41 -16.77 6.24
C ALA A 281 3.08 -16.50 7.60
N PRO A 282 3.11 -17.47 8.53
CA PRO A 282 3.84 -17.35 9.78
C PRO A 282 5.31 -16.98 9.56
N GLY A 283 5.86 -16.18 10.47
CA GLY A 283 7.27 -15.79 10.41
C GLY A 283 8.23 -16.97 10.56
N LYS A 284 9.41 -16.89 9.91
CA LYS A 284 10.42 -17.98 9.94
C LYS A 284 11.15 -18.16 11.27
N ASN A 285 11.10 -17.18 12.17
CA ASN A 285 11.85 -17.24 13.42
C ASN A 285 11.09 -18.04 14.49
N THR A 286 11.45 -19.31 14.64
CA THR A 286 10.84 -20.26 15.59
C THR A 286 11.62 -20.42 16.89
N THR A 287 12.59 -19.53 17.17
CA THR A 287 13.43 -19.61 18.38
C THR A 287 12.63 -19.35 19.65
N THR A 288 13.07 -19.94 20.77
CA THR A 288 12.52 -19.66 22.12
C THR A 288 12.50 -18.15 22.43
N ALA A 289 13.54 -17.42 22.04
CA ALA A 289 13.61 -15.97 22.25
C ALA A 289 12.49 -15.22 21.52
N MET A 290 12.05 -15.68 20.33
CA MET A 290 10.91 -15.09 19.65
C MET A 290 9.61 -15.36 20.41
N GLY A 291 9.42 -16.59 20.91
CA GLY A 291 8.28 -16.92 21.77
C GLY A 291 8.19 -16.00 23.00
N LEU A 292 9.32 -15.82 23.69
CA LEU A 292 9.43 -14.89 24.82
C LEU A 292 9.24 -13.43 24.42
N SER A 293 9.63 -13.03 23.22
CA SER A 293 9.38 -11.68 22.69
C SER A 293 7.87 -11.43 22.53
N LEU A 294 7.14 -12.39 21.97
CA LEU A 294 5.72 -12.24 21.69
C LEU A 294 4.87 -12.31 22.97
N SER A 295 5.22 -13.20 23.92
CA SER A 295 4.49 -13.37 25.18
C SER A 295 4.95 -12.44 26.31
N GLY A 296 6.15 -11.88 26.22
CA GLY A 296 6.75 -11.07 27.29
C GLY A 296 6.04 -9.74 27.55
N ALA A 297 6.27 -9.16 28.73
CA ALA A 297 5.62 -7.91 29.12
C ALA A 297 6.01 -6.72 28.21
N SER A 298 5.01 -5.89 27.91
CA SER A 298 5.19 -4.61 27.23
C SER A 298 4.17 -3.61 27.78
N ILE A 299 4.64 -2.43 28.14
CA ILE A 299 3.78 -1.30 28.55
C ILE A 299 3.00 -0.69 27.37
N TYR A 300 3.12 -1.23 26.17
CA TYR A 300 2.37 -0.75 24.99
C TYR A 300 1.55 -1.84 24.31
N ARG A 301 1.52 -3.03 24.91
CA ARG A 301 0.84 -4.23 24.42
C ARG A 301 -0.56 -3.90 23.91
N GLN A 302 -0.87 -4.33 22.69
CA GLN A 302 -2.24 -4.41 22.19
C GLN A 302 -2.66 -5.88 22.09
N TRP A 303 -1.74 -6.73 21.63
CA TRP A 303 -2.05 -8.14 21.33
C TRP A 303 -0.92 -9.05 21.76
N THR A 304 -1.29 -10.25 22.21
CA THR A 304 -0.37 -11.33 22.53
C THR A 304 -0.49 -12.38 21.42
N PHE A 305 0.48 -12.40 20.54
CA PHE A 305 0.60 -13.41 19.48
C PHE A 305 1.49 -14.57 19.94
N VAL A 306 1.44 -15.68 19.21
CA VAL A 306 2.37 -16.79 19.35
C VAL A 306 3.10 -17.07 18.04
N ILE A 307 4.18 -17.86 18.11
CA ILE A 307 4.84 -18.37 16.91
C ILE A 307 3.81 -19.20 16.13
N GLY A 308 3.65 -18.89 14.84
CA GLY A 308 2.62 -19.52 14.00
C GLY A 308 1.46 -18.59 13.67
N ASP A 309 1.27 -17.51 14.42
CA ASP A 309 0.23 -16.53 14.10
C ASP A 309 0.60 -15.69 12.88
N THR A 310 -0.43 -15.27 12.15
CA THR A 310 -0.34 -14.23 11.13
C THR A 310 -0.96 -12.94 11.62
N ILE A 311 -0.42 -11.84 11.12
CA ILE A 311 -0.89 -10.49 11.37
C ILE A 311 -1.50 -9.89 10.11
N ARG A 312 -2.28 -8.85 10.30
CA ARG A 312 -2.87 -8.03 9.24
C ARG A 312 -1.96 -6.85 8.94
N CYS A 313 -2.06 -6.32 7.72
CA CYS A 313 -1.48 -5.02 7.39
C CYS A 313 -2.04 -3.96 8.36
N SER A 314 -3.35 -4.05 8.65
CA SER A 314 -4.06 -3.15 9.56
C SER A 314 -3.65 -3.26 11.04
N ASN A 315 -2.94 -4.32 11.46
CA ASN A 315 -2.37 -4.36 12.82
C ASN A 315 -1.25 -3.33 13.01
N CYS A 316 -0.60 -2.89 11.92
CA CYS A 316 0.40 -1.82 11.94
C CYS A 316 -0.11 -0.54 11.29
N HIS A 317 -0.82 -0.68 10.16
CA HIS A 317 -1.30 0.41 9.34
C HIS A 317 -2.78 0.70 9.60
N ALA A 318 -3.10 1.40 10.68
CA ALA A 318 -4.46 1.81 11.00
C ALA A 318 -4.49 3.16 11.71
N SER A 319 -5.69 3.71 11.90
CA SER A 319 -5.88 4.95 12.63
C SER A 319 -5.33 4.87 14.05
N SER A 320 -4.45 5.80 14.41
CA SER A 320 -3.90 5.93 15.76
C SER A 320 -4.97 6.06 16.85
N THR A 321 -6.17 6.52 16.49
CA THR A 321 -7.33 6.61 17.40
C THR A 321 -7.83 5.25 17.90
N LYS A 322 -7.48 4.15 17.23
CA LYS A 322 -7.83 2.78 17.67
C LYS A 322 -6.84 2.20 18.67
N TYR A 323 -5.70 2.82 18.90
CA TYR A 323 -4.80 2.38 19.95
C TYR A 323 -5.45 2.60 21.31
N ASN A 324 -5.59 1.55 22.11
CA ASN A 324 -6.10 1.68 23.47
C ASN A 324 -5.42 0.66 24.38
N GLN A 325 -4.66 1.14 25.36
CA GLN A 325 -3.90 0.25 26.25
C GLN A 325 -4.79 -0.46 27.28
N THR A 326 -5.85 0.20 27.75
CA THR A 326 -6.76 -0.32 28.77
C THR A 326 -7.75 -1.33 28.20
N THR A 327 -8.20 -1.07 26.98
CA THR A 327 -9.16 -1.92 26.27
C THR A 327 -8.71 -2.05 24.81
N PRO A 328 -7.65 -2.85 24.55
CA PRO A 328 -7.17 -3.05 23.19
C PRO A 328 -8.29 -3.59 22.30
N PRO A 329 -8.44 -3.09 21.06
CA PRO A 329 -9.36 -3.69 20.11
C PRO A 329 -8.88 -5.12 19.78
N PRO A 330 -9.76 -6.03 19.37
CA PRO A 330 -9.33 -7.35 18.89
C PRO A 330 -8.34 -7.24 17.73
N ALA A 331 -7.31 -8.09 17.69
CA ALA A 331 -6.32 -8.11 16.61
C ALA A 331 -6.95 -8.34 15.23
N SER A 332 -8.11 -9.00 15.19
CA SER A 332 -8.96 -9.29 14.04
C SER A 332 -10.07 -8.24 13.79
N GLY A 333 -10.21 -7.27 14.69
CA GLY A 333 -11.33 -6.34 14.73
C GLY A 333 -11.24 -5.19 13.72
N ASP A 334 -12.05 -4.17 13.94
CA ASP A 334 -12.13 -2.96 13.14
C ASP A 334 -10.91 -2.04 13.34
N LEU A 335 -9.94 -2.14 12.43
CA LEU A 335 -8.73 -1.30 12.37
C LEU A 335 -8.73 -0.53 11.03
N PRO A 336 -9.42 0.62 10.93
CA PRO A 336 -9.58 1.34 9.68
C PRO A 336 -8.26 1.97 9.23
N VAL A 337 -8.00 1.89 7.94
CA VAL A 337 -6.76 2.36 7.30
C VAL A 337 -6.91 3.74 6.65
N HIS A 338 -7.99 4.47 6.95
CA HIS A 338 -8.28 5.75 6.28
C HIS A 338 -7.25 6.82 6.60
N THR A 339 -7.12 7.18 7.88
CA THR A 339 -6.24 8.25 8.37
C THR A 339 -5.59 7.87 9.68
N SER A 340 -4.39 8.40 9.94
CA SER A 340 -3.73 8.35 11.24
C SER A 340 -2.97 9.65 11.50
N GLN A 341 -2.89 10.04 12.77
CA GLN A 341 -2.03 11.15 13.19
C GLN A 341 -0.54 10.77 13.12
N VAL A 342 -0.23 9.49 12.95
CA VAL A 342 1.14 8.97 12.81
C VAL A 342 1.45 8.67 11.34
N ALA A 343 2.56 9.22 10.85
CA ALA A 343 3.04 9.03 9.48
C ALA A 343 3.19 7.55 9.11
N GLY A 344 2.84 7.20 7.87
CA GLY A 344 2.71 5.82 7.39
C GLY A 344 1.33 5.20 7.66
N ILE A 345 0.35 6.01 8.08
CA ILE A 345 -0.96 5.55 8.55
C ILE A 345 -0.77 4.54 9.70
N LEU A 346 0.13 4.83 10.64
CA LEU A 346 0.51 3.86 11.66
C LEU A 346 -0.41 3.93 12.87
N LEU A 347 -0.72 2.77 13.44
CA LEU A 347 -1.57 2.67 14.65
C LEU A 347 -0.86 3.24 15.90
N ALA A 348 0.47 3.26 15.90
CA ALA A 348 1.28 3.86 16.95
C ALA A 348 2.60 4.41 16.40
N PRO A 349 3.28 5.31 17.13
CA PRO A 349 4.58 5.85 16.73
C PRO A 349 5.63 4.77 16.44
N TYR A 350 6.37 5.01 15.35
CA TYR A 350 7.58 4.31 14.99
C TYR A 350 8.59 5.29 14.41
N ARG A 351 9.62 5.64 15.19
CA ARG A 351 10.76 6.43 14.71
C ARG A 351 11.61 5.56 13.78
N ASN A 352 11.26 5.58 12.50
CA ASN A 352 11.92 4.80 11.46
C ASN A 352 12.98 5.57 10.68
N ARG A 353 13.09 6.87 10.95
CA ARG A 353 14.02 7.82 10.36
C ARG A 353 14.22 8.99 11.30
N ILE A 354 15.14 9.90 10.96
CA ILE A 354 15.62 11.01 11.80
C ILE A 354 16.31 10.45 13.04
N LEU A 355 17.64 10.41 13.00
CA LEU A 355 18.47 9.90 14.10
C LEU A 355 18.30 10.72 15.39
N LYS A 356 18.61 10.08 16.52
CA LYS A 356 18.69 10.72 17.83
C LYS A 356 19.93 11.61 17.91
N PRO A 357 19.82 12.92 18.23
CA PRO A 357 20.96 13.72 18.66
C PRO A 357 21.68 13.12 19.87
N VAL A 358 22.95 13.48 20.04
CA VAL A 358 23.73 13.19 21.25
C VAL A 358 22.98 13.66 22.49
N GLY A 359 22.96 12.83 23.53
CA GLY A 359 22.27 13.15 24.78
C GLY A 359 20.81 12.70 24.82
N GLU A 360 20.19 12.42 23.68
CA GLU A 360 18.79 12.00 23.67
C GLU A 360 18.63 10.57 24.22
N ALA A 361 17.89 10.46 25.32
CA ALA A 361 17.60 9.17 25.94
C ALA A 361 16.72 8.29 25.04
N TYR A 362 16.81 6.98 25.24
CA TYR A 362 15.86 6.06 24.65
C TYR A 362 14.46 6.28 25.25
N SER A 363 13.46 6.30 24.36
CA SER A 363 12.07 6.28 24.75
C SER A 363 11.36 5.14 24.03
N ALA A 364 10.85 4.18 24.80
CA ALA A 364 10.05 3.10 24.24
C ALA A 364 8.78 3.61 23.54
N ALA A 365 8.30 4.82 23.88
CA ALA A 365 7.14 5.45 23.24
C ALA A 365 7.37 5.74 21.74
N GLU A 366 8.62 5.93 21.32
CA GLU A 366 8.96 6.19 19.91
C GLU A 366 8.93 4.94 19.04
N PHE A 367 8.95 3.75 19.66
CA PHE A 367 8.90 2.44 19.01
C PHE A 367 7.67 1.65 19.42
N LYS A 368 6.64 2.38 19.88
CA LYS A 368 5.39 1.84 20.40
C LYS A 368 4.74 0.85 19.43
N LEU A 369 4.84 1.08 18.13
CA LEU A 369 4.35 0.16 17.10
C LEU A 369 4.90 -1.26 17.25
N CYS A 370 6.20 -1.41 17.51
CA CYS A 370 6.84 -2.71 17.72
C CYS A 370 6.34 -3.35 19.02
N PHE A 371 6.21 -2.53 20.07
CA PHE A 371 5.87 -2.97 21.42
C PHE A 371 4.38 -3.28 21.62
N MET A 372 3.55 -3.06 20.61
CA MET A 372 2.20 -3.61 20.57
C MET A 372 2.20 -5.15 20.53
N CYS A 373 3.26 -5.74 19.97
CA CYS A 373 3.40 -7.19 19.73
C CYS A 373 4.68 -7.80 20.35
N HIS A 374 5.72 -7.01 20.56
CA HIS A 374 6.98 -7.46 21.13
C HIS A 374 7.20 -6.92 22.55
N ALA A 375 7.90 -7.69 23.38
CA ALA A 375 8.24 -7.30 24.75
C ALA A 375 9.22 -6.11 24.79
N THR A 376 9.09 -5.25 25.79
CA THR A 376 9.99 -4.09 26.00
C THR A 376 11.24 -4.45 26.80
N ALA A 377 11.22 -5.55 27.56
CA ALA A 377 12.29 -5.97 28.47
C ALA A 377 13.71 -5.99 27.87
N PRO A 378 13.93 -6.41 26.60
CA PRO A 378 15.26 -6.39 25.96
C PRO A 378 15.89 -5.01 25.82
N PHE A 379 15.10 -3.94 25.91
CA PHE A 379 15.52 -2.56 25.74
C PHE A 379 15.65 -1.81 27.07
N SER A 380 15.32 -2.46 28.19
CA SER A 380 15.45 -1.92 29.54
C SER A 380 16.51 -2.67 30.38
N GLY A 381 17.18 -3.68 29.83
CA GLY A 381 18.25 -4.43 30.51
C GLY A 381 18.67 -5.70 29.76
N SER A 382 19.39 -6.60 30.44
CA SER A 382 19.73 -7.93 29.90
C SER A 382 18.48 -8.82 29.88
N SER A 383 18.07 -9.29 28.69
CA SER A 383 16.90 -10.14 28.51
C SER A 383 17.14 -11.23 27.46
N THR A 384 16.51 -12.39 27.65
CA THR A 384 16.48 -13.52 26.71
C THR A 384 15.34 -13.45 25.70
N ALA A 385 14.46 -12.43 25.78
CA ALA A 385 13.32 -12.25 24.86
C ALA A 385 13.72 -11.68 23.48
N THR A 386 15.01 -11.75 23.14
CA THR A 386 15.55 -11.50 21.80
C THR A 386 16.73 -12.42 21.54
N ASN A 387 16.99 -12.70 20.26
CA ASN A 387 18.15 -13.49 19.85
C ASN A 387 19.49 -12.74 19.93
N TRP A 388 19.49 -11.51 20.48
CA TRP A 388 20.68 -10.67 20.58
C TRP A 388 20.66 -9.87 21.88
N SER A 389 21.63 -10.12 22.75
CA SER A 389 21.63 -9.59 24.12
C SER A 389 22.06 -8.12 24.24
N LYS A 390 22.42 -7.44 23.14
CA LYS A 390 23.00 -6.08 23.17
C LYS A 390 22.02 -4.97 22.77
N HIS A 391 20.71 -5.25 22.66
CA HIS A 391 19.67 -4.24 22.40
C HIS A 391 19.75 -3.08 23.40
N TYR A 392 19.77 -3.35 24.70
CA TYR A 392 19.91 -2.34 25.74
C TYR A 392 21.15 -1.46 25.53
N GLY A 393 22.31 -2.07 25.24
CA GLY A 393 23.56 -1.31 25.06
C GLY A 393 23.50 -0.31 23.90
N HIS A 394 22.92 -0.70 22.77
CA HIS A 394 22.82 0.18 21.59
C HIS A 394 21.75 1.26 21.74
N THR A 395 20.69 0.97 22.49
CA THR A 395 19.60 1.91 22.71
C THR A 395 19.84 2.83 23.90
N ASN A 396 20.66 2.47 24.88
CA ASN A 396 20.77 3.26 26.13
C ASN A 396 22.19 3.72 26.49
N THR A 397 23.23 2.92 26.19
CA THR A 397 24.55 3.12 26.81
C THR A 397 25.64 3.53 25.82
N ARG A 398 25.32 3.75 24.55
CA ARG A 398 26.28 4.08 23.49
C ARG A 398 26.14 5.52 23.00
N ASN A 399 25.82 6.42 23.94
CA ASN A 399 25.69 7.85 23.71
C ASN A 399 27.06 8.56 23.77
N GLY A 400 27.44 9.32 22.73
CA GLY A 400 28.43 10.40 22.88
C GLY A 400 29.82 10.25 22.24
N THR A 401 29.97 9.83 20.98
CA THR A 401 31.24 10.05 20.24
C THR A 401 31.01 10.55 18.81
N ASN A 402 31.08 11.88 18.58
CA ASN A 402 30.95 12.59 17.28
C ASN A 402 32.07 12.19 16.27
N THR A 403 32.06 12.33 14.93
CA THR A 403 31.40 13.21 13.91
C THR A 403 31.16 12.46 12.57
N GLY A 404 30.06 12.66 11.82
CA GLY A 404 30.12 12.66 10.34
C GLY A 404 28.96 12.12 9.46
N GLY A 405 28.00 11.33 9.98
CA GLY A 405 26.76 10.89 9.27
C GLY A 405 26.90 9.89 8.10
N SER A 406 25.83 9.13 7.79
CA SER A 406 25.57 8.57 6.43
C SER A 406 24.05 8.47 6.12
N ASP A 407 23.31 9.35 6.79
CA ASP A 407 21.93 9.81 6.59
C ASP A 407 20.77 8.78 6.45
N ILE A 408 20.09 8.47 7.57
CA ILE A 408 18.74 7.85 7.65
C ILE A 408 17.66 8.93 7.92
N ASP A 409 17.75 9.97 7.11
CA ASP A 409 17.02 11.23 7.00
C ASP A 409 17.28 12.26 8.13
N ASN A 410 18.52 12.20 8.62
CA ASN A 410 19.34 12.94 9.59
C ASN A 410 18.93 14.38 9.92
N PRO A 411 18.74 14.76 11.20
CA PRO A 411 18.65 16.17 11.60
C PRO A 411 20.03 16.85 11.64
N LEU A 412 20.95 16.45 10.75
CA LEU A 412 22.35 16.84 10.49
C LEU A 412 23.47 16.18 11.31
N ALA A 413 23.24 15.50 12.43
CA ALA A 413 24.31 15.18 13.40
C ALA A 413 24.11 13.90 14.24
N ASN A 414 25.02 12.93 14.01
CA ASN A 414 25.94 12.26 14.94
C ASN A 414 25.47 11.67 16.30
N GLY A 415 25.98 10.45 16.61
CA GLY A 415 26.52 10.04 17.92
C GLY A 415 25.57 9.63 19.06
N GLY A 416 24.25 9.77 18.88
CA GLY A 416 23.24 9.37 19.87
C GLY A 416 23.01 7.85 19.93
N ASN A 417 22.11 7.44 20.82
CA ASN A 417 21.69 6.04 20.91
C ASN A 417 21.00 5.57 19.62
N ALA A 418 21.22 4.31 19.26
CA ALA A 418 20.66 3.73 18.05
C ALA A 418 19.12 3.65 18.11
N ILE A 419 18.48 3.84 16.96
CA ILE A 419 17.06 3.57 16.75
C ILE A 419 16.86 2.19 16.13
N CYS A 420 15.70 1.55 16.34
CA CYS A 420 15.45 0.18 15.84
C CYS A 420 15.65 0.04 14.32
N ALA A 421 15.29 1.07 13.56
CA ALA A 421 15.40 1.08 12.10
C ALA A 421 16.84 1.03 11.57
N GLU A 422 17.85 1.27 12.41
CA GLU A 422 19.26 1.16 12.01
C GLU A 422 19.71 -0.28 11.84
N CYS A 423 19.10 -1.22 12.57
CA CYS A 423 19.39 -2.66 12.48
C CYS A 423 18.24 -3.48 11.87
N HIS A 424 17.02 -2.94 11.92
CA HIS A 424 15.80 -3.51 11.36
C HIS A 424 15.26 -2.61 10.23
N PHE A 425 16.14 -2.24 9.30
CA PHE A 425 15.80 -1.42 8.15
C PHE A 425 14.88 -2.18 7.19
N ARG A 426 13.81 -1.50 6.75
CA ARG A 426 12.72 -2.10 5.94
C ARG A 426 12.10 -3.30 6.66
N ILE A 427 11.43 -3.02 7.78
CA ILE A 427 10.86 -4.00 8.71
C ILE A 427 9.91 -5.04 8.10
N HIS A 428 9.43 -4.89 6.87
CA HIS A 428 8.59 -5.94 6.28
C HIS A 428 9.38 -7.21 6.01
N SER A 429 10.63 -7.10 5.55
CA SER A 429 11.52 -8.23 5.27
C SER A 429 12.98 -7.83 5.02
N THR A 430 13.87 -8.81 4.94
CA THR A 430 15.28 -8.60 4.63
C THR A 430 15.62 -8.70 3.14
N THR A 431 14.62 -8.67 2.26
CA THR A 431 14.81 -8.97 0.84
C THR A 431 15.40 -7.79 0.07
N TYR A 432 14.84 -6.60 0.28
CA TYR A 432 15.40 -5.38 -0.27
C TYR A 432 16.44 -4.82 0.69
N LYS A 433 17.61 -5.45 0.77
CA LYS A 433 18.72 -4.92 1.54
C LYS A 433 19.21 -3.60 0.95
N ASP A 434 19.75 -2.74 1.80
CA ASP A 434 20.42 -1.53 1.32
C ASP A 434 21.89 -1.84 0.98
N GLY A 435 22.31 -1.54 -0.25
CA GLY A 435 23.65 -1.87 -0.73
C GLY A 435 23.99 -3.37 -0.68
N THR A 436 25.28 -3.68 -0.56
CA THR A 436 25.83 -5.04 -0.70
C THR A 436 26.00 -5.78 0.64
N GLN A 437 24.94 -5.86 1.45
CA GLN A 437 25.03 -6.51 2.78
C GLN A 437 25.14 -8.04 2.67
N THR A 438 26.12 -8.63 3.35
CA THR A 438 26.39 -10.07 3.37
C THR A 438 25.83 -10.77 4.62
N ILE A 439 24.92 -10.10 5.34
CA ILE A 439 24.20 -10.72 6.45
C ILE A 439 23.25 -11.83 5.95
N PRO A 440 23.10 -12.93 6.71
CA PRO A 440 22.16 -14.00 6.36
C PRO A 440 20.71 -13.53 6.24
N GLY A 441 20.32 -12.41 6.85
CA GLY A 441 18.94 -11.89 6.80
C GLY A 441 17.92 -12.77 7.54
N ASN A 442 18.35 -13.85 8.19
CA ASN A 442 17.50 -14.58 9.11
C ASN A 442 17.22 -13.69 10.34
N ARG A 443 15.96 -13.62 10.80
CA ARG A 443 15.52 -12.85 11.98
C ARG A 443 15.41 -11.32 11.79
N LEU A 444 15.09 -10.88 10.57
CA LEU A 444 14.71 -9.50 10.24
C LEU A 444 15.81 -8.46 10.51
N VAL A 445 17.07 -8.87 10.37
CA VAL A 445 18.22 -7.96 10.46
C VAL A 445 18.58 -7.52 9.05
N ASN A 446 18.54 -6.21 8.83
CA ASN A 446 18.96 -5.51 7.63
C ASN A 446 19.34 -4.10 8.05
N PHE A 447 20.55 -3.67 7.72
CA PHE A 447 21.05 -2.40 8.23
C PHE A 447 20.59 -1.24 7.35
N SER A 448 20.42 -0.08 7.96
CA SER A 448 20.12 1.16 7.27
C SER A 448 21.35 1.69 6.50
N PRO A 449 21.15 2.64 5.58
CA PRO A 449 22.25 3.22 4.79
C PRO A 449 23.31 3.91 5.65
N ASN A 450 22.92 4.42 6.81
CA ASN A 450 23.82 5.11 7.74
C ASN A 450 24.71 4.17 8.57
N VAL A 451 24.56 2.85 8.40
CA VAL A 451 25.44 1.83 8.99
C VAL A 451 26.34 1.30 7.88
N THR A 452 27.65 1.49 8.04
CA THR A 452 28.66 1.22 7.01
C THR A 452 29.66 0.15 7.46
N GLY A 453 30.73 -0.06 6.69
CA GLY A 453 31.74 -1.10 6.96
C GLY A 453 31.32 -2.51 6.51
N ALA A 454 32.04 -3.51 6.98
CA ALA A 454 31.83 -4.91 6.64
C ALA A 454 30.60 -5.48 7.35
N ARG A 455 29.38 -5.03 6.98
CA ARG A 455 28.07 -5.45 7.50
C ARG A 455 27.88 -6.98 7.41
N THR A 456 28.50 -7.68 8.34
CA THR A 456 28.67 -9.13 8.40
C THR A 456 28.32 -9.60 9.80
N TRP A 457 27.67 -10.77 9.87
CA TRP A 457 27.33 -11.42 11.15
C TRP A 457 28.21 -12.64 11.32
N ALA A 458 29.21 -12.56 12.20
CA ALA A 458 30.00 -13.72 12.61
C ALA A 458 29.24 -14.43 13.75
N GLY A 459 28.95 -15.72 13.57
CA GLY A 459 28.02 -16.48 14.42
C GLY A 459 28.16 -16.22 15.93
N GLY A 460 27.03 -16.05 16.63
CA GLY A 460 27.00 -16.05 18.11
C GLY A 460 26.88 -14.71 18.85
N ASN A 461 26.26 -13.68 18.24
CA ASN A 461 25.92 -12.36 18.82
C ASN A 461 26.90 -11.19 18.54
N SER A 462 27.87 -11.39 17.65
CA SER A 462 28.80 -10.34 17.21
C SER A 462 28.62 -9.99 15.72
N CYS A 463 28.74 -8.72 15.41
CA CYS A 463 28.77 -8.18 14.06
C CYS A 463 29.95 -7.23 13.95
N SER A 464 30.66 -7.23 12.82
CA SER A 464 31.63 -6.18 12.52
C SER A 464 30.89 -5.08 11.76
N LEU A 465 30.74 -3.89 12.33
CA LEU A 465 30.05 -2.79 11.65
C LEU A 465 30.67 -1.45 12.00
N ILE A 466 30.51 -0.47 11.10
CA ILE A 466 30.82 0.93 11.39
C ILE A 466 29.50 1.67 11.58
N CYS A 467 29.21 2.04 12.82
CA CYS A 467 28.04 2.85 13.16
C CYS A 467 28.52 4.23 13.59
N HIS A 468 28.02 5.28 12.93
CA HIS A 468 28.41 6.67 13.20
C HIS A 468 29.95 6.90 13.22
N GLY A 469 30.67 6.22 12.31
CA GLY A 469 32.14 6.35 12.21
C GLY A 469 32.94 5.55 13.25
N LYS A 470 32.28 4.70 14.06
CA LYS A 470 32.93 3.81 15.03
C LYS A 470 32.75 2.35 14.67
N SER A 471 33.86 1.62 14.67
CA SER A 471 33.87 0.16 14.56
C SER A 471 33.25 -0.48 15.81
N HIS A 472 32.41 -1.48 15.59
CA HIS A 472 31.72 -2.27 16.59
C HIS A 472 31.92 -3.75 16.36
#